data_AF-A0A3N0DD81-F1
#
_entry.id   AF-A0A3N0DD81-F1
#
_cell.length_a   1.000
_cell.length_b   1.000
_cell.length_c   1.000
_cell.angle_alpha   90.00
_cell.angle_beta   90.00
_cell.angle_gamma   90.00
#
_symmetry.space_group_name_H-M   'P 1'
#
loop_
_entity.id
_entity.type
_entity.pdbx_description
1 polymer ?
#
loop_
_entity_poly.entity_id
_entity_poly.type
_entity_poly.pdbx_seq_one_letter_code
_entity_poly.pdbx_strand_id
1 'polypeptide(L)'
;MQPLALPHGLTDEALRGLRGGAWRNPLAGHYLEIVGPAAVGAAEMEPVDGVVGCSAAATAAWLGPREPADPAHPSVRFLRQAQERGSGAVAAMTSIVYYERAWIAGNLATAGVEREVLAPLLKELPGDVGRSGAPTAPGFAYEAETSAIVLTALARLGAPQEPEYLWQYDAGSHFMSTIPEHEPSTTTNAHILEALGCHLADGPAEGDRYRDAVARIASWLRDRQGPDGSWSDKWHASPYFATMRCALALHRYAGPASAEALGRSVDWLLHRQHEDGSWGRWDGTPEETAYAIRTLLELTADGDARSEEATQAVHRGCAFLLKQGLDAEHHPPLWIGKELYAPGHLVHAAVLGALIAARR
;
A
#
# COMPACT_ATOMS: atom_id res chain seq x y z
N MET A 1 -18.14 -28.74 17.60
CA MET A 1 -18.39 -27.30 17.31
C MET A 1 -19.23 -27.25 16.05
N GLN A 2 -20.41 -26.61 16.08
CA GLN A 2 -21.11 -26.32 14.81
C GLN A 2 -20.30 -25.27 14.05
N PRO A 3 -20.11 -25.41 12.73
CA PRO A 3 -19.46 -24.38 11.94
C PRO A 3 -20.27 -23.09 12.02
N LEU A 4 -19.58 -21.96 12.09
CA LEU A 4 -20.22 -20.65 11.98
C LEU A 4 -20.97 -20.58 10.64
N ALA A 5 -22.16 -20.00 10.64
CA ALA A 5 -22.88 -19.73 9.40
C ALA A 5 -22.05 -18.75 8.55
N LEU A 6 -22.03 -18.98 7.23
CA LEU A 6 -21.40 -18.05 6.30
C LEU A 6 -22.10 -16.68 6.41
N PRO A 7 -21.34 -15.57 6.35
CA PRO A 7 -21.93 -14.24 6.24
C PRO A 7 -22.92 -14.14 5.09
N HIS A 8 -23.91 -13.26 5.23
CA HIS A 8 -24.96 -13.08 4.24
C HIS A 8 -24.38 -12.80 2.85
N GLY A 9 -24.79 -13.59 1.85
CA GLY A 9 -24.34 -13.46 0.47
C GLY A 9 -23.09 -14.27 0.11
N LEU A 10 -22.42 -14.91 1.08
CA LEU A 10 -21.31 -15.81 0.81
C LEU A 10 -21.78 -17.26 0.58
N THR A 11 -21.13 -17.92 -0.38
CA THR A 11 -21.36 -19.33 -0.71
C THR A 11 -20.02 -20.08 -0.79
N ASP A 12 -20.06 -21.41 -0.68
CA ASP A 12 -18.86 -22.26 -0.84
C ASP A 12 -18.43 -22.45 -2.31
N GLU A 13 -19.05 -21.75 -3.27
CA GLU A 13 -18.79 -21.97 -4.69
C GLU A 13 -17.36 -21.57 -5.09
N ALA A 14 -16.91 -20.39 -4.67
CA ALA A 14 -15.56 -19.92 -4.93
C ALA A 14 -14.51 -20.85 -4.30
N LEU A 15 -14.73 -21.31 -3.07
CA LEU A 15 -13.84 -22.26 -2.40
C LEU A 15 -13.81 -23.62 -3.11
N ARG A 16 -14.95 -24.12 -3.59
CA ARG A 16 -15.01 -25.35 -4.38
C ARG A 16 -14.29 -25.21 -5.71
N GLY A 17 -14.45 -24.08 -6.40
CA GLY A 17 -13.71 -23.76 -7.63
C GLY A 17 -12.20 -23.72 -7.40
N LEU A 18 -11.76 -23.05 -6.33
CA LEU A 18 -10.36 -23.04 -5.90
C LEU A 18 -9.85 -24.45 -5.68
N ARG A 19 -10.51 -25.27 -4.86
CA ARG A 19 -10.12 -26.66 -4.60
C ARG A 19 -10.20 -27.58 -5.82
N GLY A 20 -10.95 -27.20 -6.85
CA GLY A 20 -11.03 -27.87 -8.14
C GLY A 20 -9.86 -27.59 -9.09
N GLY A 21 -8.92 -26.71 -8.73
CA GLY A 21 -7.69 -26.44 -9.49
C GLY A 21 -7.47 -24.97 -9.88
N ALA A 22 -8.42 -24.07 -9.58
CA ALA A 22 -8.28 -22.64 -9.90
C ALA A 22 -7.25 -21.90 -9.02
N TRP A 23 -6.71 -22.55 -7.99
CA TRP A 23 -5.68 -22.02 -7.10
C TRP A 23 -4.28 -21.93 -7.72
N ARG A 24 -4.06 -22.47 -8.91
CA ARG A 24 -2.74 -22.47 -9.60
C ARG A 24 -2.42 -21.12 -10.24
N ASN A 25 -2.56 -20.04 -9.48
CA ASN A 25 -2.12 -18.71 -9.85
C ASN A 25 -1.19 -18.16 -8.75
N PRO A 26 -0.23 -17.29 -9.08
CA PRO A 26 0.73 -16.79 -8.09
C PRO A 26 0.08 -16.07 -6.90
N LEU A 27 -1.06 -15.39 -7.09
CA LEU A 27 -1.78 -14.66 -6.03
C LEU A 27 -2.29 -15.60 -4.93
N ALA A 28 -2.70 -16.81 -5.31
CA ALA A 28 -3.16 -17.82 -4.37
C ALA A 28 -2.04 -18.37 -3.48
N GLY A 29 -0.76 -18.14 -3.84
CA GLY A 29 0.38 -18.58 -3.04
C GLY A 29 0.35 -18.02 -1.61
N HIS A 30 -0.11 -16.78 -1.44
CA HIS A 30 -0.29 -16.20 -0.11
C HIS A 30 -1.38 -16.91 0.69
N TYR A 31 -2.43 -17.42 0.03
CA TYR A 31 -3.63 -18.00 0.66
C TYR A 31 -3.68 -19.52 0.55
N LEU A 32 -2.54 -20.18 0.35
CA LEU A 32 -2.47 -21.59 -0.04
C LEU A 32 -3.17 -22.54 0.95
N GLU A 33 -3.29 -22.16 2.23
CA GLU A 33 -3.95 -22.95 3.27
C GLU A 33 -5.43 -23.24 2.98
N ILE A 34 -6.11 -22.43 2.16
CA ILE A 34 -7.53 -22.64 1.84
C ILE A 34 -7.74 -23.78 0.82
N VAL A 35 -6.69 -24.13 0.07
CA VAL A 35 -6.70 -25.18 -0.95
C VAL A 35 -6.85 -26.58 -0.33
N GLY A 36 -6.33 -26.79 0.88
CA GLY A 36 -6.38 -28.09 1.56
C GLY A 36 -5.30 -29.06 1.06
N PRO A 37 -5.56 -30.38 1.02
CA PRO A 37 -4.52 -31.40 0.81
C PRO A 37 -3.70 -31.26 -0.49
N ALA A 38 -4.26 -30.63 -1.53
CA ALA A 38 -3.56 -30.41 -2.80
C ALA A 38 -2.42 -29.38 -2.70
N ALA A 39 -2.36 -28.58 -1.62
CA ALA A 39 -1.27 -27.65 -1.37
C ALA A 39 0.04 -28.34 -0.98
N VAL A 40 -0.03 -29.55 -0.43
CA VAL A 40 1.13 -30.23 0.18
C VAL A 40 2.15 -30.58 -0.91
N GLY A 41 3.33 -29.96 -0.84
CA GLY A 41 4.40 -30.14 -1.82
C GLY A 41 4.02 -29.71 -3.24
N ALA A 42 3.04 -28.81 -3.38
CA ALA A 42 2.61 -28.26 -4.66
C ALA A 42 3.79 -27.68 -5.44
N ALA A 43 4.04 -28.17 -6.66
CA ALA A 43 5.13 -27.73 -7.52
C ALA A 43 4.86 -26.33 -8.13
N GLU A 44 3.59 -25.93 -8.19
CA GLU A 44 3.16 -24.61 -8.65
C GLU A 44 3.53 -23.49 -7.68
N MET A 45 3.95 -23.82 -6.45
CA MET A 45 4.31 -22.88 -5.39
C MET A 45 5.72 -23.20 -4.88
N GLU A 46 6.70 -22.43 -5.35
CA GLU A 46 8.09 -22.59 -4.92
C GLU A 46 8.36 -21.69 -3.69
N PRO A 47 8.82 -22.25 -2.56
CA PRO A 47 9.23 -21.44 -1.42
C PRO A 47 10.48 -20.62 -1.74
N VAL A 48 10.43 -19.31 -1.48
CA VAL A 48 11.60 -18.42 -1.54
C VAL A 48 12.15 -18.25 -0.13
N ASP A 49 13.42 -18.61 0.07
CA ASP A 49 14.06 -18.69 1.40
C ASP A 49 13.25 -19.49 2.43
N GLY A 50 12.56 -20.53 1.95
CA GLY A 50 11.71 -21.40 2.76
C GLY A 50 10.29 -20.87 2.99
N VAL A 51 9.91 -19.72 2.43
CA VAL A 51 8.60 -19.10 2.63
C VAL A 51 7.75 -19.20 1.38
N VAL A 52 6.51 -19.65 1.52
CA VAL A 52 5.52 -19.67 0.43
C VAL A 52 4.66 -18.42 0.51
N GLY A 53 4.63 -17.64 -0.58
CA GLY A 53 3.72 -16.50 -0.74
C GLY A 53 3.82 -15.45 0.36
N CYS A 54 4.99 -15.29 1.00
CA CYS A 54 5.16 -14.43 2.18
C CYS A 54 4.15 -14.72 3.31
N SER A 55 3.76 -15.98 3.51
CA SER A 55 2.82 -16.36 4.57
C SER A 55 3.26 -17.61 5.33
N ALA A 56 3.25 -17.51 6.66
CA ALA A 56 3.50 -18.65 7.54
C ALA A 56 2.41 -19.72 7.41
N ALA A 57 1.14 -19.32 7.29
CA ALA A 57 0.04 -20.26 7.12
C ALA A 57 0.15 -21.03 5.79
N ALA A 58 0.47 -20.34 4.69
CA ALA A 58 0.70 -20.98 3.39
C ALA A 58 1.90 -21.93 3.44
N THR A 59 2.98 -21.51 4.10
CA THR A 59 4.19 -22.33 4.27
C THR A 59 3.90 -23.60 5.07
N ALA A 60 3.12 -23.51 6.16
CA ALA A 60 2.70 -24.67 6.92
C ALA A 60 1.78 -25.59 6.12
N ALA A 61 0.87 -25.04 5.32
CA ALA A 61 -0.01 -25.81 4.43
C ALA A 61 0.78 -26.57 3.34
N TRP A 62 1.81 -25.92 2.78
CA TRP A 62 2.70 -26.52 1.79
C TRP A 62 3.56 -27.65 2.36
N LEU A 63 4.06 -27.50 3.59
CA LEU A 63 4.79 -28.56 4.30
C LEU A 63 3.88 -29.78 4.60
N GLY A 64 2.62 -29.51 4.89
CA GLY A 64 1.65 -30.54 5.24
C GLY A 64 1.81 -31.07 6.68
N PRO A 65 1.06 -32.13 7.04
CA PRO A 65 0.90 -32.55 8.43
C PRO A 65 2.09 -33.32 9.01
N ARG A 66 3.09 -33.67 8.18
CA ARG A 66 4.27 -34.43 8.60
C ARG A 66 5.48 -33.53 8.49
N GLU A 67 6.12 -33.27 9.63
CA GLU A 67 7.36 -32.51 9.64
C GLU A 67 8.43 -33.22 8.79
N PRO A 68 9.12 -32.49 7.88
CA PRO A 68 10.25 -33.04 7.14
C PRO A 68 11.30 -33.68 8.06
N ALA A 69 11.85 -34.81 7.65
CA ALA A 69 12.90 -35.49 8.42
C ALA A 69 14.20 -34.69 8.51
N ASP A 70 14.44 -33.77 7.57
CA ASP A 70 15.59 -32.87 7.59
C ASP A 70 15.39 -31.76 8.63
N PRO A 71 16.14 -31.75 9.76
CA PRO A 71 16.02 -30.70 10.75
C PRO A 71 16.52 -29.33 10.23
N ALA A 72 17.25 -29.30 9.12
CA ALA A 72 17.73 -28.09 8.47
C ALA A 72 16.77 -27.53 7.41
N HIS A 73 15.60 -28.15 7.20
CA HIS A 73 14.64 -27.75 6.16
C HIS A 73 14.30 -26.25 6.24
N PRO A 74 14.51 -25.45 5.17
CA PRO A 74 14.37 -23.99 5.20
C PRO A 74 13.01 -23.51 5.73
N SER A 75 11.92 -24.10 5.26
CA SER A 75 10.56 -23.74 5.71
C SER A 75 10.28 -24.04 7.19
N VAL A 76 10.81 -25.15 7.73
CA VAL A 76 10.67 -25.47 9.15
C VAL A 76 11.47 -24.48 9.99
N ARG A 77 12.69 -24.16 9.55
CA ARG A 77 13.54 -23.14 10.20
C ARG A 77 12.85 -21.79 10.22
N PHE A 78 12.28 -21.36 9.10
CA PHE A 78 11.52 -20.12 9.01
C PHE A 78 10.36 -20.09 10.00
N LEU A 79 9.50 -21.12 10.03
CA LEU A 79 8.35 -21.17 10.94
C LEU A 79 8.78 -21.12 12.41
N ARG A 80 9.85 -21.83 12.79
CA ARG A 80 10.42 -21.78 14.15
C ARG A 80 10.94 -20.39 14.51
N GLN A 81 11.64 -19.72 13.60
CA GLN A 81 12.13 -18.37 13.82
C GLN A 81 10.98 -17.35 13.90
N ALA A 82 9.95 -17.49 13.07
CA ALA A 82 8.81 -16.59 13.05
C ALA A 82 8.03 -16.66 14.37
N GLN A 83 7.74 -17.87 14.87
CA GLN A 83 7.08 -18.04 16.17
C GLN A 83 7.97 -17.65 17.36
N GLU A 84 9.29 -17.87 17.29
CA GLU A 84 10.21 -17.36 18.33
C GLU A 84 10.16 -15.83 18.43
N ARG A 85 10.18 -15.12 17.29
CA ARG A 85 10.09 -13.65 17.26
C ARG A 85 8.77 -13.12 17.82
N GLY A 86 7.66 -13.80 17.53
CA GLY A 86 6.33 -13.40 18.01
C GLY A 86 5.92 -14.02 19.35
N SER A 87 6.84 -14.65 20.09
CA SER A 87 6.52 -15.35 21.35
C SER A 87 5.35 -16.34 21.23
N GLY A 88 5.30 -17.05 20.10
CA GLY A 88 4.25 -17.98 19.71
C GLY A 88 3.33 -17.46 18.59
N ALA A 89 3.10 -16.15 18.52
CA ALA A 89 2.33 -15.55 17.42
C ALA A 89 3.16 -15.44 16.13
N VAL A 90 2.49 -15.41 14.99
CA VAL A 90 3.13 -15.23 13.68
C VAL A 90 2.29 -14.31 12.82
N ALA A 91 2.95 -13.38 12.11
CA ALA A 91 2.27 -12.46 11.19
C ALA A 91 1.67 -13.20 9.99
N ALA A 92 0.46 -12.82 9.57
CA ALA A 92 -0.16 -13.35 8.35
C ALA A 92 0.67 -13.03 7.08
N MET A 93 1.20 -11.81 7.00
CA MET A 93 2.13 -11.33 5.98
C MET A 93 3.53 -11.21 6.60
N THR A 94 4.46 -12.02 6.12
CA THR A 94 5.79 -12.13 6.76
C THR A 94 6.86 -11.27 6.12
N SER A 95 6.60 -10.70 4.95
CA SER A 95 7.49 -9.74 4.29
C SER A 95 6.71 -8.85 3.34
N ILE A 96 7.02 -7.56 3.38
CA ILE A 96 6.57 -6.56 2.40
C ILE A 96 7.75 -5.70 1.93
N VAL A 97 8.96 -6.26 1.93
CA VAL A 97 10.21 -5.49 1.89
C VAL A 97 10.37 -4.55 0.69
N TYR A 98 9.89 -4.93 -0.51
CA TYR A 98 9.97 -4.06 -1.68
C TYR A 98 8.96 -2.92 -1.59
N TYR A 99 7.72 -3.23 -1.19
CA TYR A 99 6.70 -2.22 -0.89
C TYR A 99 7.20 -1.24 0.18
N GLU A 100 7.66 -1.76 1.32
CA GLU A 100 8.13 -0.99 2.47
C GLU A 100 9.25 -0.01 2.09
N ARG A 101 10.31 -0.50 1.46
CA ARG A 101 11.45 0.34 1.08
C ARG A 101 11.05 1.43 0.10
N ALA A 102 10.30 1.08 -0.93
CA ALA A 102 9.91 2.03 -1.97
C ALA A 102 8.90 3.05 -1.44
N TRP A 103 7.94 2.63 -0.62
CA TRP A 103 6.97 3.52 0.01
C TRP A 103 7.64 4.50 0.97
N ILE A 104 8.54 4.03 1.84
CA ILE A 104 9.33 4.87 2.76
C ILE A 104 10.17 5.88 1.97
N ALA A 105 10.93 5.40 0.98
CA ALA A 105 11.78 6.25 0.16
C ALA A 105 10.97 7.32 -0.59
N GLY A 106 9.87 6.91 -1.23
CA GLY A 106 8.99 7.81 -1.98
C GLY A 106 8.29 8.85 -1.09
N ASN A 107 7.84 8.46 0.10
CA ASN A 107 7.17 9.36 1.04
C ASN A 107 8.15 10.39 1.63
N LEU A 108 9.29 9.92 2.17
CA LEU A 108 10.31 10.79 2.74
C LEU A 108 10.96 11.72 1.71
N ALA A 109 11.10 11.29 0.45
CA ALA A 109 11.54 12.16 -0.63
C ALA A 109 10.58 13.36 -0.85
N THR A 110 9.26 13.14 -0.73
CA THR A 110 8.29 14.26 -0.85
C THR A 110 8.24 15.15 0.38
N ALA A 111 8.60 14.63 1.55
CA ALA A 111 8.89 15.46 2.72
C ALA A 111 10.25 16.17 2.61
N GLY A 112 11.01 15.88 1.54
CA GLY A 112 12.31 16.41 1.16
C GLY A 112 13.47 16.00 2.05
N VAL A 113 13.46 14.76 2.52
CA VAL A 113 14.69 14.10 2.96
C VAL A 113 15.63 13.95 1.77
N GLU A 114 16.91 14.26 1.97
CA GLU A 114 17.94 14.23 0.93
C GLU A 114 18.10 12.84 0.28
N ARG A 115 18.37 12.83 -1.02
CA ARG A 115 18.50 11.61 -1.82
C ARG A 115 19.58 10.67 -1.27
N GLU A 116 20.69 11.21 -0.79
CA GLU A 116 21.82 10.45 -0.26
C GLU A 116 21.44 9.63 0.97
N VAL A 117 20.52 10.15 1.79
CA VAL A 117 19.99 9.45 2.97
C VAL A 117 19.07 8.30 2.56
N LEU A 118 18.31 8.48 1.47
CA LEU A 118 17.33 7.50 0.98
C LEU A 118 17.93 6.44 0.05
N ALA A 119 19.06 6.73 -0.60
CA ALA A 119 19.70 5.86 -1.58
C ALA A 119 19.93 4.40 -1.13
N PRO A 120 20.27 4.10 0.14
CA PRO A 120 20.39 2.71 0.60
C PRO A 120 19.11 1.88 0.45
N LEU A 121 17.92 2.49 0.57
CA LEU A 121 16.64 1.78 0.44
C LEU A 121 16.40 1.25 -0.98
N LEU A 122 16.99 1.90 -2.00
CA LEU A 122 16.82 1.50 -3.40
C LEU A 122 17.69 0.33 -3.82
N LYS A 123 18.82 0.08 -3.12
CA LYS A 123 19.84 -0.89 -3.57
C LYS A 123 19.35 -2.33 -3.61
N GLU A 124 18.30 -2.65 -2.87
CA GLU A 124 17.72 -4.00 -2.83
C GLU A 124 16.34 -4.06 -3.49
N LEU A 125 15.92 -3.00 -4.19
CA LEU A 125 14.72 -3.07 -5.02
C LEU A 125 15.02 -3.84 -6.33
N PRO A 126 14.01 -4.43 -6.99
CA PRO A 126 14.21 -5.11 -8.26
C PRO A 126 14.75 -4.17 -9.34
N GLY A 127 15.62 -4.70 -10.22
CA GLY A 127 16.40 -3.88 -11.15
C GLY A 127 15.65 -3.32 -12.36
N ASP A 128 14.70 -4.07 -12.95
CA ASP A 128 13.99 -3.70 -14.19
C ASP A 128 12.47 -3.75 -14.01
N VAL A 129 11.97 -3.01 -13.02
CA VAL A 129 10.54 -2.97 -12.67
C VAL A 129 9.71 -2.42 -13.82
N GLY A 130 10.26 -1.51 -14.62
CA GLY A 130 9.59 -0.93 -15.78
C GLY A 130 9.08 -1.98 -16.78
N ARG A 131 9.84 -3.07 -16.99
CA ARG A 131 9.43 -4.16 -17.91
C ARG A 131 8.95 -5.42 -17.23
N SER A 132 9.46 -5.72 -16.04
CA SER A 132 9.19 -7.00 -15.35
C SER A 132 8.23 -6.88 -14.16
N GLY A 133 7.93 -5.67 -13.71
CA GLY A 133 7.14 -5.41 -12.52
C GLY A 133 7.90 -5.70 -11.23
N ALA A 134 7.20 -5.56 -10.12
CA ALA A 134 7.70 -5.92 -8.80
C ALA A 134 6.60 -6.64 -8.00
N PRO A 135 6.95 -7.70 -7.26
CA PRO A 135 6.10 -8.22 -6.21
C PRO A 135 6.26 -7.38 -4.94
N THR A 136 5.36 -7.54 -3.98
CA THR A 136 5.46 -6.91 -2.64
C THR A 136 6.75 -7.30 -1.90
N ALA A 137 7.22 -8.53 -2.10
CA ALA A 137 8.47 -9.09 -1.59
C ALA A 137 8.87 -10.33 -2.42
N PRO A 138 10.12 -10.83 -2.32
CA PRO A 138 10.52 -12.09 -2.95
C PRO A 138 9.56 -13.24 -2.63
N GLY A 139 9.14 -13.99 -3.64
CA GLY A 139 8.20 -15.10 -3.49
C GLY A 139 6.72 -14.70 -3.39
N PHE A 140 6.40 -13.40 -3.46
CA PHE A 140 5.02 -12.93 -3.63
C PHE A 140 4.67 -12.78 -5.12
N ALA A 141 3.37 -12.70 -5.42
CA ALA A 141 2.89 -12.44 -6.77
C ALA A 141 3.23 -11.03 -7.24
N TYR A 142 3.45 -10.88 -8.54
CA TYR A 142 3.63 -9.57 -9.16
C TYR A 142 2.27 -8.88 -9.33
N GLU A 143 2.24 -7.59 -9.05
CA GLU A 143 1.01 -6.79 -9.06
C GLU A 143 1.30 -5.31 -9.34
N ALA A 144 0.25 -4.55 -9.67
CA ALA A 144 0.41 -3.20 -10.21
C ALA A 144 0.80 -2.14 -9.17
N GLU A 145 0.35 -2.27 -7.91
CA GLU A 145 0.54 -1.28 -6.86
C GLU A 145 2.02 -1.17 -6.44
N THR A 146 2.65 -2.28 -6.05
CA THR A 146 4.08 -2.30 -5.69
C THR A 146 4.93 -1.91 -6.88
N SER A 147 4.59 -2.38 -8.10
CA SER A 147 5.28 -1.96 -9.32
C SER A 147 5.27 -0.45 -9.47
N ALA A 148 4.09 0.19 -9.34
CA ALA A 148 3.95 1.64 -9.42
C ALA A 148 4.70 2.37 -8.30
N ILE A 149 4.64 1.88 -7.05
CA ILE A 149 5.35 2.46 -5.91
C ILE A 149 6.87 2.44 -6.14
N VAL A 150 7.41 1.32 -6.59
CA VAL A 150 8.84 1.18 -6.89
C VAL A 150 9.25 2.11 -8.03
N LEU A 151 8.46 2.17 -9.11
CA LEU A 151 8.70 3.08 -10.24
C LEU A 151 8.72 4.55 -9.80
N THR A 152 7.76 4.97 -8.97
CA THR A 152 7.72 6.32 -8.40
C THR A 152 8.93 6.61 -7.51
N ALA A 153 9.33 5.67 -6.65
CA ALA A 153 10.49 5.83 -5.77
C ALA A 153 11.79 5.98 -6.58
N LEU A 154 11.98 5.15 -7.61
CA LEU A 154 13.12 5.19 -8.51
C LEU A 154 13.17 6.52 -9.27
N ALA A 155 12.05 6.99 -9.83
CA ALA A 155 11.98 8.27 -10.54
C ALA A 155 12.37 9.46 -9.62
N ARG A 156 11.75 9.56 -8.43
CA ARG A 156 12.04 10.62 -7.45
C ARG A 156 13.48 10.67 -6.98
N LEU A 157 14.16 9.54 -7.04
CA LEU A 157 15.56 9.40 -6.61
C LEU A 157 16.50 9.24 -7.82
N GLY A 158 16.12 9.77 -8.97
CA GLY A 158 16.99 9.98 -10.13
C GLY A 158 17.38 8.71 -10.88
N ALA A 159 16.52 7.70 -10.86
CA ALA A 159 16.66 6.47 -11.63
C ALA A 159 15.33 6.10 -12.36
N PRO A 160 14.69 7.02 -13.11
CA PRO A 160 13.40 6.76 -13.72
C PRO A 160 13.44 5.57 -14.69
N GLN A 161 12.36 4.80 -14.72
CA GLN A 161 12.14 3.71 -15.67
C GLN A 161 10.81 3.93 -16.38
N GLU A 162 10.71 3.50 -17.64
CA GLU A 162 9.43 3.54 -18.36
C GLU A 162 8.45 2.53 -17.73
N PRO A 163 7.24 2.93 -17.34
CA PRO A 163 6.30 2.08 -16.60
C PRO A 163 5.51 1.12 -17.52
N GLU A 164 6.20 0.44 -18.45
CA GLU A 164 5.58 -0.40 -19.48
C GLU A 164 4.77 -1.57 -18.88
N TYR A 165 5.28 -2.18 -17.81
CA TYR A 165 4.67 -3.32 -17.13
C TYR A 165 3.23 -3.02 -16.68
N LEU A 166 2.91 -1.79 -16.32
CA LEU A 166 1.59 -1.43 -15.80
C LEU A 166 0.48 -1.63 -16.84
N TRP A 167 0.78 -1.57 -18.15
CA TRP A 167 -0.22 -1.66 -19.21
C TRP A 167 -0.96 -2.99 -19.27
N GLN A 168 -0.39 -4.07 -18.74
CA GLN A 168 -1.12 -5.35 -18.66
C GLN A 168 -2.34 -5.28 -17.74
N TYR A 169 -2.41 -4.27 -16.87
CA TYR A 169 -3.51 -4.05 -15.93
C TYR A 169 -4.50 -2.97 -16.39
N ASP A 170 -4.36 -2.39 -17.59
CA ASP A 170 -5.30 -1.37 -18.10
C ASP A 170 -6.70 -1.98 -18.31
N ALA A 171 -7.69 -1.44 -17.60
CA ALA A 171 -9.11 -1.82 -17.71
C ALA A 171 -9.95 -0.77 -18.45
N GLY A 172 -9.31 0.14 -19.18
CA GLY A 172 -9.96 1.12 -20.05
C GLY A 172 -10.35 2.42 -19.37
N SER A 173 -10.79 2.44 -18.12
CA SER A 173 -11.03 3.69 -17.35
C SER A 173 -10.06 3.90 -16.20
N HIS A 174 -9.47 2.81 -15.73
CA HIS A 174 -8.58 2.70 -14.59
C HIS A 174 -7.71 1.45 -14.80
N PHE A 175 -6.81 1.20 -13.87
CA PHE A 175 -5.96 0.02 -13.87
C PHE A 175 -6.37 -0.91 -12.73
N MET A 176 -6.29 -2.21 -12.97
CA MET A 176 -6.50 -3.24 -11.96
C MET A 176 -5.27 -3.38 -11.06
N SER A 177 -5.44 -3.82 -9.81
CA SER A 177 -4.28 -4.15 -8.95
C SER A 177 -3.68 -5.50 -9.35
N THR A 178 -4.55 -6.46 -9.66
CA THR A 178 -4.20 -7.85 -9.96
C THR A 178 -5.09 -8.39 -11.09
N ILE A 179 -4.73 -9.54 -11.67
CA ILE A 179 -5.60 -10.24 -12.62
C ILE A 179 -5.79 -11.69 -12.15
N PRO A 180 -7.02 -12.12 -11.87
CA PRO A 180 -8.27 -11.33 -11.87
C PRO A 180 -8.34 -10.33 -10.70
N GLU A 181 -9.27 -9.38 -10.80
CA GLU A 181 -9.65 -8.47 -9.71
C GLU A 181 -11.18 -8.39 -9.60
N HIS A 182 -11.69 -8.43 -8.37
CA HIS A 182 -13.13 -8.31 -8.10
C HIS A 182 -13.56 -6.86 -7.86
N GLU A 183 -12.87 -6.18 -6.96
CA GLU A 183 -13.12 -4.78 -6.63
C GLU A 183 -11.88 -3.95 -6.95
N PRO A 184 -12.01 -2.81 -7.67
CA PRO A 184 -10.88 -1.97 -8.03
C PRO A 184 -10.36 -1.17 -6.83
N SER A 185 -9.05 -0.95 -6.78
CA SER A 185 -8.39 -0.13 -5.75
C SER A 185 -8.19 1.31 -6.21
N THR A 186 -8.58 2.25 -5.35
CA THR A 186 -8.29 3.68 -5.52
C THR A 186 -6.84 4.00 -5.22
N THR A 187 -6.21 3.35 -4.23
CA THR A 187 -4.80 3.57 -3.91
C THR A 187 -3.88 3.05 -4.99
N THR A 188 -4.13 1.86 -5.55
CA THR A 188 -3.42 1.34 -6.72
C THR A 188 -3.45 2.36 -7.86
N ASN A 189 -4.62 2.91 -8.18
CA ASN A 189 -4.75 3.90 -9.25
C ASN A 189 -4.07 5.22 -8.93
N ALA A 190 -4.08 5.66 -7.67
CA ALA A 190 -3.29 6.82 -7.24
C ALA A 190 -1.78 6.58 -7.38
N HIS A 191 -1.28 5.39 -7.04
CA HIS A 191 0.11 4.99 -7.23
C HIS A 191 0.49 4.95 -8.71
N ILE A 192 -0.37 4.39 -9.57
CA ILE A 192 -0.15 4.36 -11.01
C ILE A 192 -0.15 5.79 -11.57
N LEU A 193 -1.08 6.64 -11.16
CA LEU A 193 -1.11 8.06 -11.55
C LEU A 193 0.21 8.76 -11.21
N GLU A 194 0.77 8.53 -10.02
CA GLU A 194 2.09 9.07 -9.65
C GLU A 194 3.22 8.51 -10.53
N ALA A 195 3.25 7.19 -10.79
CA ALA A 195 4.27 6.57 -11.64
C ALA A 195 4.25 7.11 -13.08
N LEU A 196 3.06 7.18 -13.70
CA LEU A 196 2.88 7.74 -15.04
C LEU A 196 3.18 9.24 -15.06
N GLY A 197 2.77 9.97 -14.03
CA GLY A 197 3.02 11.40 -13.87
C GLY A 197 4.51 11.74 -13.74
N CYS A 198 5.25 10.99 -12.91
CA CYS A 198 6.71 11.09 -12.83
C CYS A 198 7.37 10.82 -14.19
N HIS A 199 6.96 9.75 -14.89
CA HIS A 199 7.51 9.43 -16.21
C HIS A 199 7.29 10.56 -17.23
N LEU A 200 6.12 11.19 -17.23
CA LEU A 200 5.81 12.32 -18.10
C LEU A 200 6.58 13.60 -17.75
N ALA A 201 6.97 13.78 -16.48
CA ALA A 201 7.77 14.92 -16.04
C ALA A 201 9.24 14.79 -16.42
N ASP A 202 9.77 13.55 -16.40
CA ASP A 202 11.19 13.26 -16.66
C ASP A 202 11.49 12.86 -18.13
N GLY A 203 10.47 12.52 -18.92
CA GLY A 203 10.60 11.96 -20.28
C GLY A 203 10.29 12.91 -21.45
N PRO A 204 10.64 12.53 -22.69
CA PRO A 204 10.30 13.31 -23.89
C PRO A 204 8.78 13.41 -24.09
N ALA A 205 8.32 14.50 -24.70
CA ALA A 205 6.91 14.86 -24.82
C ALA A 205 6.05 13.96 -25.75
N GLU A 206 6.54 12.78 -26.14
CA GLU A 206 5.93 11.92 -27.17
C GLU A 206 4.90 10.92 -26.62
N GLY A 207 4.59 10.95 -25.32
CA GLY A 207 3.73 9.98 -24.66
C GLY A 207 2.21 10.24 -24.73
N ASP A 208 1.59 10.24 -25.91
CA ASP A 208 0.13 10.43 -26.03
C ASP A 208 -0.67 9.41 -25.20
N ARG A 209 -0.25 8.14 -25.21
CA ARG A 209 -0.88 7.08 -24.39
C ARG A 209 -0.79 7.36 -22.88
N TYR A 210 0.33 7.91 -22.43
CA TYR A 210 0.57 8.18 -21.01
C TYR A 210 -0.26 9.35 -20.52
N ARG A 211 -0.37 10.42 -21.32
CA ARG A 211 -1.24 11.57 -21.00
C ARG A 211 -2.71 11.15 -20.97
N ASP A 212 -3.13 10.33 -21.93
CA ASP A 212 -4.48 9.77 -21.93
C ASP A 212 -4.75 8.94 -20.67
N ALA A 213 -3.86 8.00 -20.32
CA ALA A 213 -4.01 7.21 -19.10
C ALA A 213 -4.06 8.07 -17.83
N VAL A 214 -3.19 9.09 -17.72
CA VAL A 214 -3.23 10.05 -16.61
C VAL A 214 -4.58 10.77 -16.53
N ALA A 215 -5.12 11.22 -17.67
CA ALA A 215 -6.43 11.89 -17.71
C ALA A 215 -7.58 10.94 -17.32
N ARG A 216 -7.56 9.70 -17.83
CA ARG A 216 -8.55 8.66 -17.51
C ARG A 216 -8.54 8.31 -16.03
N ILE A 217 -7.37 7.99 -15.47
CA ILE A 217 -7.21 7.67 -14.05
C ILE A 217 -7.63 8.85 -13.18
N ALA A 218 -7.22 10.08 -13.52
CA ALA A 218 -7.60 11.26 -12.77
C ALA A 218 -9.12 11.48 -12.77
N SER A 219 -9.79 11.29 -13.92
CA SER A 219 -11.25 11.35 -13.98
C SER A 219 -11.89 10.30 -13.11
N TRP A 220 -11.44 9.06 -13.24
CA TRP A 220 -11.96 7.95 -12.47
C TRP A 220 -11.78 8.17 -10.97
N LEU A 221 -10.62 8.66 -10.51
CA LEU A 221 -10.38 8.95 -9.09
C LEU A 221 -11.34 10.02 -8.56
N ARG A 222 -11.62 11.08 -9.33
CA ARG A 222 -12.62 12.09 -8.94
C ARG A 222 -14.03 11.50 -8.84
N ASP A 223 -14.39 10.61 -9.76
CA ASP A 223 -15.70 9.93 -9.74
C ASP A 223 -15.84 8.93 -8.58
N ARG A 224 -14.71 8.46 -8.01
CA ARG A 224 -14.66 7.59 -6.85
C ARG A 224 -14.60 8.31 -5.50
N GLN A 225 -14.51 9.65 -5.49
CA GLN A 225 -14.54 10.40 -4.24
C GLN A 225 -15.92 10.25 -3.59
N GLY A 226 -15.93 9.96 -2.29
CA GLY A 226 -17.14 9.95 -1.48
C GLY A 226 -17.79 11.34 -1.41
N PRO A 227 -19.10 11.40 -1.12
CA PRO A 227 -19.82 12.67 -1.02
C PRO A 227 -19.32 13.56 0.11
N ASP A 228 -18.62 13.00 1.09
CA ASP A 228 -18.00 13.72 2.20
C ASP A 228 -16.62 14.30 1.86
N GLY A 229 -16.07 13.99 0.68
CA GLY A 229 -14.74 14.42 0.26
C GLY A 229 -13.62 13.41 0.50
N SER A 230 -13.91 12.24 1.07
CA SER A 230 -12.91 11.20 1.34
C SER A 230 -12.84 10.13 0.24
N TRP A 231 -11.79 9.30 0.28
CA TRP A 231 -11.72 8.02 -0.43
C TRP A 231 -11.61 6.87 0.54
N SER A 232 -12.00 5.68 0.07
CA SER A 232 -11.79 4.40 0.74
C SER A 232 -11.08 3.43 -0.19
N ASP A 233 -10.33 2.50 0.37
CA ASP A 233 -9.65 1.46 -0.39
C ASP A 233 -9.80 0.08 0.24
N LYS A 234 -9.58 -0.98 -0.54
CA LYS A 234 -9.64 -2.38 -0.09
C LYS A 234 -8.36 -2.84 0.60
N TRP A 235 -7.25 -2.12 0.48
CA TRP A 235 -5.97 -2.46 1.09
C TRP A 235 -5.74 -1.85 2.47
N HIS A 236 -6.55 -0.86 2.85
CA HIS A 236 -6.37 -0.13 4.10
C HIS A 236 -7.70 0.27 4.72
N ALA A 237 -7.87 -0.01 6.01
CA ALA A 237 -9.10 0.28 6.75
C ALA A 237 -9.32 1.79 6.94
N SER A 238 -8.26 2.60 6.94
CA SER A 238 -8.40 4.04 7.13
C SER A 238 -8.77 4.79 5.84
N PRO A 239 -9.82 5.66 5.85
CA PRO A 239 -10.06 6.60 4.76
C PRO A 239 -8.98 7.68 4.66
N TYR A 240 -8.23 7.97 5.73
CA TYR A 240 -7.17 8.98 5.71
C TYR A 240 -6.01 8.57 4.80
N PHE A 241 -5.65 7.28 4.79
CA PHE A 241 -4.65 6.74 3.85
C PHE A 241 -5.11 6.92 2.40
N ALA A 242 -6.29 6.38 2.06
CA ALA A 242 -6.81 6.43 0.70
C ALA A 242 -7.00 7.87 0.22
N THR A 243 -7.52 8.76 1.08
CA THR A 243 -7.70 10.19 0.78
C THR A 243 -6.37 10.88 0.52
N MET A 244 -5.36 10.68 1.38
CA MET A 244 -4.02 11.22 1.16
C MET A 244 -3.45 10.74 -0.17
N ARG A 245 -3.49 9.43 -0.44
CA ARG A 245 -2.93 8.87 -1.68
C ARG A 245 -3.60 9.45 -2.93
N CYS A 246 -4.93 9.46 -2.97
CA CYS A 246 -5.69 9.97 -4.11
C CYS A 246 -5.52 11.47 -4.29
N ALA A 247 -5.66 12.26 -3.22
CA ALA A 247 -5.61 13.71 -3.30
C ALA A 247 -4.21 14.21 -3.69
N LEU A 248 -3.14 13.64 -3.14
CA LEU A 248 -1.78 14.04 -3.50
C LEU A 248 -1.41 13.66 -4.95
N ALA A 249 -1.85 12.50 -5.43
CA ALA A 249 -1.64 12.10 -6.82
C ALA A 249 -2.38 13.04 -7.79
N LEU A 250 -3.64 13.37 -7.48
CA LEU A 250 -4.44 14.33 -8.26
C LEU A 250 -3.82 15.73 -8.24
N HIS A 251 -3.40 16.22 -7.06
CA HIS A 251 -2.77 17.53 -6.91
C HIS A 251 -1.53 17.69 -7.80
N ARG A 252 -0.67 16.66 -7.84
CA ARG A 252 0.59 16.71 -8.58
C ARG A 252 0.44 16.50 -10.08
N TYR A 253 -0.49 15.66 -10.52
CA TYR A 253 -0.48 15.14 -11.89
C TYR A 253 -1.80 15.28 -12.67
N ALA A 254 -2.89 15.72 -12.05
CA ALA A 254 -4.20 15.80 -12.71
C ALA A 254 -4.63 17.23 -13.11
N GLY A 255 -3.78 18.23 -12.88
CA GLY A 255 -4.04 19.62 -13.26
C GLY A 255 -5.26 20.26 -12.59
N PRO A 256 -5.73 21.42 -13.10
CA PRO A 256 -6.72 22.26 -12.41
C PRO A 256 -8.12 21.64 -12.33
N ALA A 257 -8.44 20.65 -13.17
CA ALA A 257 -9.74 19.96 -13.15
C ALA A 257 -10.03 19.23 -11.82
N SER A 258 -9.00 19.02 -10.99
CA SER A 258 -9.15 18.36 -9.68
C SER A 258 -9.35 19.34 -8.52
N ALA A 259 -9.33 20.66 -8.75
CA ALA A 259 -9.38 21.66 -7.68
C ALA A 259 -10.58 21.51 -6.73
N GLU A 260 -11.78 21.20 -7.26
CA GLU A 260 -12.96 20.96 -6.42
C GLU A 260 -12.80 19.73 -5.52
N ALA A 261 -12.36 18.60 -6.08
CA ALA A 261 -12.15 17.36 -5.34
C ALA A 261 -11.09 17.53 -4.24
N LEU A 262 -10.00 18.25 -4.53
CA LEU A 262 -8.97 18.58 -3.56
C LEU A 262 -9.52 19.51 -2.46
N GLY A 263 -10.33 20.49 -2.85
CA GLY A 263 -11.03 21.37 -1.90
C GLY A 263 -11.88 20.57 -0.92
N ARG A 264 -12.72 19.65 -1.39
CA ARG A 264 -13.54 18.78 -0.52
C ARG A 264 -12.69 17.91 0.41
N SER A 265 -11.49 17.50 -0.02
CA SER A 265 -10.57 16.71 0.81
C SER A 265 -10.03 17.53 1.98
N VAL A 266 -9.66 18.80 1.74
CA VAL A 266 -9.24 19.73 2.78
C VAL A 266 -10.37 19.96 3.76
N ASP A 267 -11.58 20.26 3.26
CA ASP A 267 -12.74 20.49 4.12
C ASP A 267 -13.04 19.27 4.98
N TRP A 268 -13.03 18.07 4.40
CA TRP A 268 -13.21 16.83 5.14
C TRP A 268 -12.20 16.67 6.28
N LEU A 269 -10.91 16.92 6.02
CA LEU A 269 -9.87 16.81 7.05
C LEU A 269 -10.08 17.81 8.19
N LEU A 270 -10.41 19.07 7.88
CA LEU A 270 -10.66 20.10 8.90
C LEU A 270 -11.85 19.72 9.79
N HIS A 271 -12.94 19.20 9.21
CA HIS A 271 -14.14 18.79 9.94
C HIS A 271 -13.96 17.50 10.77
N ARG A 272 -12.95 16.68 10.45
CA ARG A 272 -12.76 15.36 11.07
C ARG A 272 -11.65 15.32 12.12
N GLN A 273 -10.96 16.44 12.38
CA GLN A 273 -9.95 16.48 13.44
C GLN A 273 -10.61 16.32 14.82
N HIS A 274 -10.03 15.46 15.66
CA HIS A 274 -10.45 15.29 17.04
C HIS A 274 -10.01 16.48 17.91
N GLU A 275 -10.63 16.63 19.08
CA GLU A 275 -10.32 17.72 20.03
C GLU A 275 -8.86 17.72 20.50
N ASP A 276 -8.23 16.56 20.57
CA ASP A 276 -6.81 16.41 20.95
C ASP A 276 -5.82 16.67 19.80
N GLY A 277 -6.32 17.02 18.62
CA GLY A 277 -5.54 17.30 17.42
C GLY A 277 -5.29 16.10 16.52
N SER A 278 -5.67 14.89 16.93
CA SER A 278 -5.48 13.68 16.15
C SER A 278 -6.52 13.52 15.03
N TRP A 279 -6.24 12.59 14.12
CA TRP A 279 -7.22 11.99 13.23
C TRP A 279 -7.19 10.47 13.38
N GLY A 280 -8.35 9.85 13.15
CA GLY A 280 -8.41 8.41 12.91
C GLY A 280 -9.83 7.89 12.71
N ARG A 281 -9.94 6.66 12.20
CA ARG A 281 -11.23 6.04 11.85
C ARG A 281 -12.04 5.67 13.09
N TRP A 282 -11.36 5.15 14.11
CA TRP A 282 -11.98 4.71 15.37
C TRP A 282 -11.52 5.58 16.52
N ASP A 283 -10.21 5.66 16.70
CA ASP A 283 -9.53 6.52 17.68
C ASP A 283 -8.42 7.31 16.97
N GLY A 284 -7.88 8.34 17.63
CA GLY A 284 -6.73 9.08 17.12
C GLY A 284 -5.48 8.19 17.01
N THR A 285 -4.89 8.09 15.82
CA THR A 285 -3.67 7.28 15.60
C THR A 285 -2.52 8.12 15.03
N PRO A 286 -1.25 7.78 15.33
CA PRO A 286 -0.11 8.44 14.71
C PRO A 286 -0.11 8.31 13.18
N GLU A 287 -0.47 7.14 12.66
CA GLU A 287 -0.51 6.84 11.23
C GLU A 287 -1.50 7.76 10.49
N GLU A 288 -2.76 7.80 10.94
CA GLU A 288 -3.82 8.56 10.28
C GLU A 288 -3.63 10.07 10.45
N THR A 289 -3.13 10.49 11.63
CA THR A 289 -2.75 11.89 11.88
C THR A 289 -1.63 12.35 10.95
N ALA A 290 -0.63 11.50 10.69
CA ALA A 290 0.44 11.82 9.75
C ALA A 290 -0.09 12.01 8.32
N TYR A 291 -1.03 11.16 7.88
CA TYR A 291 -1.66 11.29 6.57
C TYR A 291 -2.47 12.58 6.44
N ALA A 292 -3.24 12.94 7.47
CA ALA A 292 -3.99 14.19 7.50
C ALA A 292 -3.07 15.42 7.41
N ILE A 293 -2.00 15.47 8.21
CA ILE A 293 -1.01 16.56 8.18
C ILE A 293 -0.38 16.68 6.80
N ARG A 294 0.11 15.58 6.22
CA ARG A 294 0.72 15.60 4.88
C ARG A 294 -0.25 16.11 3.83
N THR A 295 -1.52 15.71 3.92
CA THR A 295 -2.54 16.15 2.95
C THR A 295 -2.83 17.64 3.10
N LEU A 296 -3.04 18.15 4.32
CA LEU A 296 -3.27 19.57 4.55
C LEU A 296 -2.11 20.43 4.05
N LEU A 297 -0.87 20.08 4.44
CA LEU A 297 0.33 20.83 4.04
C LEU A 297 0.51 20.96 2.52
N GLU A 298 0.18 19.91 1.76
CA GLU A 298 0.40 19.91 0.31
C GLU A 298 -0.77 20.54 -0.46
N LEU A 299 -2.00 20.49 0.09
CA LEU A 299 -3.19 20.98 -0.63
C LEU A 299 -3.56 22.43 -0.30
N THR A 300 -3.10 22.99 0.82
CA THR A 300 -3.41 24.38 1.18
C THR A 300 -2.26 25.30 0.84
N ALA A 301 -2.39 26.01 -0.30
CA ALA A 301 -1.43 27.04 -0.70
C ALA A 301 -1.61 28.34 0.09
N ASP A 302 -0.56 29.17 0.11
CA ASP A 302 -0.62 30.52 0.66
C ASP A 302 -1.72 31.34 -0.03
N GLY A 303 -2.64 31.88 0.77
CA GLY A 303 -3.78 32.67 0.28
C GLY A 303 -5.07 31.87 -0.02
N ASP A 304 -5.09 30.53 0.17
CA ASP A 304 -6.35 29.79 0.26
C ASP A 304 -7.14 30.27 1.50
N ALA A 305 -8.46 30.43 1.37
CA ALA A 305 -9.33 30.86 2.47
C ALA A 305 -9.23 29.96 3.72
N ARG A 306 -8.81 28.72 3.55
CA ARG A 306 -8.64 27.70 4.60
C ARG A 306 -7.21 27.62 5.14
N SER A 307 -6.28 28.39 4.59
CA SER A 307 -4.86 28.32 4.93
C SER A 307 -4.60 28.52 6.43
N GLU A 308 -5.27 29.48 7.07
CA GLU A 308 -5.11 29.73 8.51
C GLU A 308 -5.64 28.55 9.34
N GLU A 309 -6.84 28.05 9.03
CA GLU A 309 -7.45 26.93 9.74
C GLU A 309 -6.63 25.63 9.56
N ALA A 310 -6.15 25.37 8.34
CA ALA A 310 -5.30 24.23 8.04
C ALA A 310 -3.95 24.31 8.77
N THR A 311 -3.35 25.49 8.83
CA THR A 311 -2.10 25.71 9.60
C THR A 311 -2.32 25.37 11.08
N GLN A 312 -3.42 25.85 11.68
CA GLN A 312 -3.75 25.53 13.07
C GLN A 312 -4.04 24.04 13.27
N ALA A 313 -4.76 23.41 12.35
CA ALA A 313 -5.03 21.98 12.40
C ALA A 313 -3.74 21.15 12.31
N VAL A 314 -2.82 21.50 11.41
CA VAL A 314 -1.49 20.88 11.30
C VAL A 314 -0.71 21.03 12.60
N HIS A 315 -0.67 22.23 13.21
CA HIS A 315 0.02 22.43 14.48
C HIS A 315 -0.52 21.53 15.60
N ARG A 316 -1.85 21.39 15.71
CA ARG A 316 -2.47 20.48 16.69
C ARG A 316 -2.12 19.02 16.40
N GLY A 317 -2.14 18.61 15.13
CA GLY A 317 -1.71 17.27 14.72
C GLY A 317 -0.25 16.98 15.05
N CYS A 318 0.66 17.92 14.77
CA CYS A 318 2.07 17.78 15.13
C CYS A 318 2.25 17.69 16.66
N ALA A 319 1.50 18.47 17.44
CA ALA A 319 1.55 18.39 18.90
C ALA A 319 1.10 17.01 19.41
N PHE A 320 0.05 16.43 18.81
CA PHE A 320 -0.36 15.05 19.08
C PHE A 320 0.76 14.05 18.76
N LEU A 321 1.35 14.10 17.56
CA LEU A 321 2.42 13.18 17.15
C LEU A 321 3.65 13.27 18.06
N LEU A 322 4.08 14.49 18.42
CA LEU A 322 5.22 14.72 19.32
C LEU A 322 4.96 14.18 20.72
N LYS A 323 3.70 14.20 21.19
CA LYS A 323 3.31 13.65 22.49
C LYS A 323 3.32 12.12 22.50
N GLN A 324 2.94 11.46 21.40
CA GLN A 324 2.97 9.99 21.28
C GLN A 324 4.39 9.43 21.22
N GLY A 325 5.33 10.22 20.66
CA GLY A 325 6.73 9.81 20.50
C GLY A 325 6.95 8.99 19.23
N LEU A 326 8.16 9.08 18.67
CA LEU A 326 8.54 8.40 17.42
C LEU A 326 8.82 6.91 17.62
N ASP A 327 9.14 6.50 18.84
CA ASP A 327 9.54 5.12 19.18
C ASP A 327 8.34 4.25 19.60
N ALA A 328 7.11 4.68 19.30
CA ALA A 328 5.93 3.86 19.60
C ALA A 328 6.03 2.51 18.87
N GLU A 329 6.11 1.42 19.64
CA GLU A 329 6.27 0.05 19.13
C GLU A 329 4.95 -0.58 18.70
N HIS A 330 3.82 -0.06 19.20
CA HIS A 330 2.49 -0.63 18.97
C HIS A 330 1.61 0.34 18.20
N HIS A 331 1.25 -0.05 16.98
CA HIS A 331 0.33 0.67 16.12
C HIS A 331 -0.94 -0.16 15.90
N PRO A 332 -2.14 0.45 15.91
CA PRO A 332 -3.36 -0.25 15.55
C PRO A 332 -3.24 -0.87 14.15
N PRO A 333 -3.71 -2.10 13.95
CA PRO A 333 -3.62 -2.75 12.65
C PRO A 333 -4.67 -2.17 11.70
N LEU A 334 -4.21 -1.41 10.70
CA LEU A 334 -5.07 -0.74 9.70
C LEU A 334 -4.87 -1.28 8.28
N TRP A 335 -3.80 -2.02 8.02
CA TRP A 335 -3.51 -2.59 6.72
C TRP A 335 -4.22 -3.92 6.54
N ILE A 336 -4.80 -4.16 5.36
CA ILE A 336 -5.65 -5.33 5.10
C ILE A 336 -4.85 -6.40 4.35
N GLY A 337 -4.69 -7.57 4.97
CA GLY A 337 -4.21 -8.81 4.35
C GLY A 337 -5.22 -9.93 4.56
N LYS A 338 -4.76 -11.11 5.03
CA LYS A 338 -5.66 -12.14 5.58
C LYS A 338 -6.42 -11.67 6.81
N GLU A 339 -5.76 -10.81 7.57
CA GLU A 339 -6.22 -10.12 8.75
C GLU A 339 -5.70 -8.68 8.70
N LEU A 340 -6.10 -7.87 9.69
CA LEU A 340 -5.51 -6.55 9.84
C LEU A 340 -4.09 -6.66 10.39
N TYR A 341 -3.16 -5.87 9.85
CA TYR A 341 -1.78 -5.79 10.33
C TYR A 341 -1.27 -4.34 10.40
N ALA A 342 -0.14 -4.14 11.08
CA ALA A 342 0.51 -2.83 11.26
C ALA A 342 1.99 -2.89 10.85
N PRO A 343 2.37 -2.34 9.68
CA PRO A 343 3.75 -2.27 9.24
C PRO A 343 4.48 -1.10 9.93
N GLY A 344 5.10 -1.38 11.08
CA GLY A 344 5.68 -0.36 11.95
C GLY A 344 6.62 0.63 11.26
N HIS A 345 7.50 0.18 10.35
CA HIS A 345 8.41 1.06 9.63
C HIS A 345 7.69 2.06 8.70
N LEU A 346 6.56 1.67 8.10
CA LEU A 346 5.75 2.57 7.26
C LEU A 346 5.08 3.63 8.11
N VAL A 347 4.54 3.23 9.27
CA VAL A 347 3.92 4.16 10.22
C VAL A 347 4.96 5.17 10.72
N HIS A 348 6.14 4.70 11.11
CA HIS A 348 7.24 5.58 11.54
C HIS A 348 7.66 6.54 10.42
N ALA A 349 7.81 6.05 9.19
CA ALA A 349 8.15 6.91 8.05
C ALA A 349 7.04 7.92 7.71
N ALA A 350 5.76 7.56 7.87
CA ALA A 350 4.64 8.47 7.71
C ALA A 350 4.72 9.61 8.73
N VAL A 351 4.85 9.28 10.01
CA VAL A 351 4.97 10.24 11.12
C VAL A 351 6.20 11.14 10.93
N LEU A 352 7.35 10.56 10.63
CA LEU A 352 8.58 11.31 10.38
C LEU A 352 8.41 12.26 9.18
N GLY A 353 7.85 11.77 8.07
CA GLY A 353 7.57 12.57 6.89
C GLY A 353 6.64 13.75 7.18
N ALA A 354 5.58 13.53 7.97
CA ALA A 354 4.65 14.58 8.39
C ALA A 354 5.35 15.69 9.20
N LEU A 355 6.16 15.29 10.19
CA LEU A 355 6.87 16.23 11.05
C LEU A 355 7.99 16.98 10.32
N ILE A 356 8.69 16.34 9.39
CA ILE A 356 9.71 17.01 8.56
C ILE A 356 9.04 18.02 7.62
N ALA A 357 7.93 17.65 6.99
CA ALA A 357 7.21 18.54 6.10
C ALA A 357 6.65 19.76 6.84
N ALA A 358 6.11 19.58 8.04
CA ALA A 358 5.55 20.67 8.86
C ALA A 358 6.59 21.67 9.39
N ARG A 359 7.90 21.38 9.26
CA ARG A 359 8.99 22.29 9.64
C ARG A 359 9.38 23.27 8.55
N ARG A 360 8.95 23.02 7.31
CA ARG A 360 9.22 23.85 6.15
C ARG A 360 8.20 24.97 6.08
#